data_AF-A0A844MXL6-F1
#
_entry.id   AF-A0A844MXL6-F1
#
_cell.length_a   1.000
_cell.length_b   1.000
_cell.length_c   1.000
_cell.angle_alpha   90.00
_cell.angle_beta   90.00
_cell.angle_gamma   90.00
#
_symmetry.space_group_name_H-M   'P 1'
#
loop_
_entity.id
_entity.type
_entity.pdbx_description
1 polymer ?
#
loop_
_entity_poly.entity_id
_entity_poly.type
_entity_poly.pdbx_seq_one_letter_code
_entity_poly.pdbx_strand_id
1 'polypeptide(L)'
;MLSGFIYDTFRSSLVARAEKYGVQVIFVSPYFSSAIGMIKYMPKYALSSGTAAAMVIARRALGFKERIPRIWLNSLSFSDEPVDSELDGFGGRWKTISNLIRSKVKRRHQLFNSTKVLEVLKVPSIRENQEVTSLQVETLSKVLSKPESPQRASD
;
A
#
# COMPACT_ATOMS: atom_id res chain seq x y z
N MET A 1 -16.46 16.57 -18.87
CA MET A 1 -17.00 16.16 -17.55
C MET A 1 -18.51 16.10 -17.69
N LEU A 2 -19.13 14.97 -17.33
CA LEU A 2 -20.60 14.85 -17.36
C LEU A 2 -21.22 15.84 -16.35
N SER A 3 -22.40 16.36 -16.64
CA SER A 3 -23.11 17.26 -15.72
C SER A 3 -23.63 16.50 -14.50
N GLY A 4 -23.82 17.19 -13.38
CA GLY A 4 -24.39 16.60 -12.16
C GLY A 4 -25.71 15.88 -12.43
N PHE A 5 -26.56 16.47 -13.28
CA PHE A 5 -27.80 15.89 -13.75
C PHE A 5 -27.66 14.49 -14.37
N ILE A 6 -26.61 14.25 -15.17
CA ILE A 6 -26.41 12.93 -15.79
C ILE A 6 -26.02 11.89 -14.75
N TYR A 7 -25.22 12.25 -13.74
CA TYR A 7 -24.88 11.32 -12.64
C TYR A 7 -26.11 10.95 -11.81
N ASP A 8 -26.98 11.91 -11.53
CA ASP A 8 -28.21 11.66 -10.78
C ASP A 8 -29.19 10.79 -11.58
N THR A 9 -29.33 11.05 -12.88
CA THR A 9 -30.14 10.24 -13.79
C THR A 9 -29.61 8.81 -13.92
N PHE A 10 -28.28 8.66 -14.04
CA PHE A 10 -27.64 7.35 -14.08
C PHE A 10 -27.85 6.60 -12.76
N ARG A 11 -27.68 7.28 -11.62
CA ARG A 11 -27.87 6.70 -10.30
C ARG A 11 -29.31 6.24 -10.07
N SER A 12 -30.31 7.06 -10.40
CA SER A 12 -31.72 6.70 -10.25
C SER A 12 -32.10 5.53 -11.14
N SER A 13 -31.64 5.52 -12.40
CA SER A 13 -31.87 4.43 -13.34
C SER A 13 -31.24 3.12 -12.86
N LEU A 14 -30.05 3.18 -12.25
CA LEU A 14 -29.36 2.01 -11.68
C LEU A 14 -30.14 1.43 -10.50
N VAL A 15 -30.60 2.29 -9.57
CA VAL A 15 -31.40 1.86 -8.41
C VAL A 15 -32.71 1.23 -8.85
N ALA A 16 -33.46 1.91 -9.73
CA ALA A 16 -34.73 1.38 -10.23
C ALA A 16 -34.57 0.02 -10.92
N ARG A 17 -33.46 -0.18 -11.65
CA ARG A 17 -33.18 -1.46 -12.29
C ARG A 17 -32.80 -2.55 -11.27
N ALA A 18 -32.01 -2.22 -10.26
CA ALA A 18 -31.62 -3.14 -9.21
C ALA A 18 -32.84 -3.61 -8.40
N GLU A 19 -33.73 -2.68 -8.01
CA GLU A 19 -34.99 -2.97 -7.33
C GLU A 19 -35.89 -3.90 -8.15
N LYS A 20 -36.00 -3.66 -9.47
CA LYS A 20 -36.77 -4.52 -10.38
C LYS A 20 -36.28 -5.98 -10.38
N TYR A 21 -34.99 -6.21 -10.14
CA TYR A 21 -34.40 -7.55 -10.07
C TYR A 21 -34.23 -8.07 -8.63
N GLY A 22 -34.74 -7.35 -7.62
CA GLY A 22 -34.58 -7.73 -6.22
C GLY A 22 -33.13 -7.62 -5.71
N VAL A 23 -32.29 -6.81 -6.36
CA VAL A 23 -30.89 -6.58 -5.96
C VAL A 23 -30.81 -5.35 -5.08
N GLN A 24 -30.30 -5.52 -3.86
CA GLN A 24 -30.09 -4.41 -2.93
C GLN A 24 -28.89 -3.54 -3.36
N VAL A 25 -29.08 -2.22 -3.36
CA VAL A 25 -28.00 -1.25 -3.63
C VAL A 25 -27.57 -0.61 -2.32
N ILE A 26 -26.29 -0.75 -1.98
CA ILE A 26 -25.68 -0.16 -0.78
C ILE A 26 -24.76 0.98 -1.21
N PHE A 27 -25.06 2.20 -0.75
CA PHE A 27 -24.20 3.34 -1.01
C PHE A 27 -23.11 3.43 0.06
N VAL A 28 -21.86 3.41 -0.41
CA VAL A 28 -20.68 3.53 0.46
C VAL A 28 -19.79 4.67 -0.01
N SER A 29 -19.03 5.23 0.94
CA SER A 29 -18.08 6.29 0.63
C SER A 29 -16.95 5.77 -0.29
N PRO A 30 -16.75 6.36 -1.49
CA PRO A 30 -15.69 5.96 -2.42
C PRO A 30 -14.30 6.51 -2.03
N TYR A 31 -14.19 7.12 -0.85
CA TYR A 31 -13.03 7.86 -0.38
C TYR A 31 -11.70 7.09 -0.54
N PHE A 32 -10.78 7.62 -1.36
CA PHE A 32 -9.46 7.05 -1.65
C PHE A 32 -9.45 5.60 -2.15
N SER A 33 -10.60 5.08 -2.61
CA SER A 33 -10.74 3.70 -3.12
C SER A 33 -9.70 3.35 -4.18
N SER A 34 -9.35 4.28 -5.07
CA SER A 34 -8.31 4.08 -6.08
C SER A 34 -6.91 3.95 -5.48
N ALA A 35 -6.51 4.83 -4.57
CA ALA A 35 -5.19 4.79 -3.93
C ALA A 35 -5.03 3.53 -3.05
N ILE A 36 -6.07 3.23 -2.25
CA ILE A 36 -6.13 2.04 -1.39
C ILE A 36 -6.08 0.78 -2.23
N GLY A 37 -6.90 0.70 -3.28
CA GLY A 37 -6.96 -0.45 -4.19
C GLY A 37 -5.63 -0.69 -4.87
N MET A 38 -5.01 0.35 -5.43
CA MET A 38 -3.71 0.25 -6.10
C MET A 38 -2.60 -0.24 -5.16
N ILE A 39 -2.59 0.19 -3.90
CA ILE A 39 -1.55 -0.20 -2.95
C ILE A 39 -1.79 -1.60 -2.36
N LYS A 40 -3.03 -1.90 -1.93
CA LYS A 40 -3.33 -3.11 -1.15
C LYS A 40 -3.69 -4.30 -2.03
N TYR A 41 -4.50 -4.08 -3.05
CA TYR A 41 -5.21 -5.15 -3.75
C TYR A 41 -4.65 -5.42 -5.14
N MET A 42 -4.13 -4.40 -5.80
CA MET A 42 -3.51 -4.53 -7.11
C MET A 42 -2.30 -5.48 -7.10
N PRO A 43 -1.27 -5.30 -6.25
CA PRO A 43 -0.12 -6.22 -6.21
C PRO A 43 -0.46 -7.57 -5.56
N LYS A 44 -1.47 -7.63 -4.67
CA LYS A 44 -1.83 -8.84 -3.93
C LYS A 44 -2.65 -9.82 -4.76
N TYR A 45 -3.57 -9.30 -5.55
CA TYR A 45 -4.56 -10.10 -6.31
C TYR A 45 -4.41 -9.92 -7.82
N ALA A 46 -3.34 -9.30 -8.30
CA ALA A 46 -3.10 -9.03 -9.71
C ALA A 46 -4.27 -8.32 -10.43
N LEU A 47 -4.95 -7.42 -9.71
CA LEU A 47 -6.13 -6.73 -10.24
C LEU A 47 -5.75 -5.52 -11.09
N SER A 48 -6.65 -5.08 -11.98
CA SER A 48 -6.54 -3.76 -12.60
C SER A 48 -6.78 -2.66 -11.57
N SER A 49 -6.32 -1.43 -11.83
CA SER A 49 -6.56 -0.31 -10.90
C SER A 49 -8.04 -0.05 -10.62
N GLY A 50 -8.90 -0.26 -11.62
CA GLY A 50 -10.36 -0.09 -11.49
C GLY A 50 -10.98 -1.21 -10.66
N THR A 51 -10.64 -2.46 -10.97
CA THR A 51 -11.13 -3.63 -10.22
C THR A 51 -10.63 -3.60 -8.77
N ALA A 52 -9.41 -3.15 -8.54
CA ALA A 52 -8.87 -2.98 -7.19
C ALA A 52 -9.63 -1.90 -6.40
N ALA A 53 -10.05 -0.81 -7.04
CA ALA A 53 -10.90 0.21 -6.41
C ALA A 53 -12.31 -0.32 -6.10
N ALA A 54 -12.90 -1.09 -7.03
CA ALA A 54 -14.17 -1.77 -6.81
C ALA A 54 -14.10 -2.75 -5.63
N MET A 55 -12.97 -3.45 -5.47
CA MET A 55 -12.75 -4.33 -4.31
C MET A 55 -12.79 -3.56 -2.98
N VAL A 56 -12.23 -2.36 -2.90
CA VAL A 56 -12.32 -1.50 -1.70
C VAL A 56 -13.78 -1.15 -1.40
N ILE A 57 -14.53 -0.74 -2.41
CA ILE A 57 -15.95 -0.37 -2.28
C ILE A 57 -16.76 -1.58 -1.79
N ALA A 58 -16.55 -2.76 -2.38
CA ALA A 58 -17.23 -3.99 -1.96
C ALA A 58 -16.91 -4.35 -0.50
N ARG A 59 -15.64 -4.23 -0.07
CA ARG A 59 -15.24 -4.50 1.31
C ARG A 59 -15.88 -3.54 2.30
N ARG A 60 -15.98 -2.26 1.96
CA ARG A 60 -16.68 -1.26 2.78
C ARG A 60 -18.18 -1.56 2.87
N ALA A 61 -18.81 -2.00 1.78
CA ALA A 61 -20.22 -2.41 1.79
C ALA A 61 -20.47 -3.61 2.71
N LEU A 62 -19.48 -4.48 2.89
CA LEU A 62 -19.50 -5.59 3.84
C LEU A 62 -19.11 -5.18 5.28
N GLY A 63 -18.89 -3.89 5.57
CA GLY A 63 -18.53 -3.40 6.90
C GLY A 63 -17.05 -3.53 7.27
N PHE A 64 -16.18 -3.96 6.35
CA PHE A 64 -14.74 -4.00 6.61
C PHE A 64 -14.12 -2.60 6.52
N LYS A 65 -13.31 -2.25 7.53
CA LYS A 65 -12.53 -1.00 7.56
C LYS A 65 -11.15 -1.21 6.94
N GLU A 66 -10.68 -0.27 6.13
CA GLU A 66 -9.34 -0.32 5.56
C GLU A 66 -8.29 0.18 6.56
N ARG A 67 -7.38 -0.72 6.95
CA ARG A 67 -6.20 -0.39 7.77
C ARG A 67 -4.95 -0.23 6.90
N ILE A 68 -3.99 0.55 7.39
CA ILE A 68 -2.63 0.64 6.83
C ILE A 68 -1.79 -0.47 7.48
N PRO A 69 -1.32 -1.48 6.73
CA PRO A 69 -0.39 -2.49 7.22
C PRO A 69 0.79 -1.94 8.04
N ARG A 70 1.10 -2.62 9.15
CA ARG A 70 2.19 -2.27 10.09
C ARG A 70 3.55 -2.06 9.44
N ILE A 71 3.83 -2.83 8.38
CA ILE A 71 5.06 -2.70 7.58
C ILE A 71 5.21 -1.28 7.00
N TRP A 72 4.10 -0.60 6.73
CA TRP A 72 4.08 0.78 6.21
C TRP A 72 4.02 1.81 7.34
N LEU A 73 3.39 1.45 8.46
CA LEU A 73 3.31 2.29 9.66
C LEU A 73 4.69 2.68 10.20
N ASN A 74 5.62 1.72 10.27
CA ASN A 74 6.97 1.93 10.78
C ASN A 74 7.76 2.95 9.94
N SER A 75 7.47 3.05 8.64
CA SER A 75 8.14 4.02 7.76
C SER A 75 7.53 5.42 7.84
N LEU A 76 6.31 5.55 8.35
CA LEU A 76 5.51 6.78 8.27
C LEU A 76 5.07 7.28 9.66
N SER A 77 5.65 6.73 10.73
CA SER A 77 5.35 7.07 12.14
C SER A 77 3.85 7.10 12.45
N PHE A 78 3.18 6.04 12.04
CA PHE A 78 1.74 6.00 11.85
C PHE A 78 1.14 4.98 12.86
N SER A 79 0.14 5.35 13.67
CA SER A 79 -0.58 4.42 14.58
C SER A 79 -1.39 3.34 13.82
N ASP A 80 -1.65 2.17 14.42
CA ASP A 80 -2.33 1.01 13.77
C ASP A 80 -3.87 1.11 13.70
N GLU A 81 -4.41 2.32 13.88
CA GLU A 81 -5.86 2.53 13.90
C GLU A 81 -6.49 2.43 12.49
N PRO A 82 -7.75 1.94 12.39
CA PRO A 82 -8.47 1.93 11.14
C PRO A 82 -8.74 3.35 10.66
N VAL A 83 -8.07 3.74 9.58
CA VAL A 83 -8.10 5.09 8.99
C VAL A 83 -9.46 5.44 8.36
N ASP A 84 -10.34 4.46 8.21
CA ASP A 84 -11.68 4.61 7.64
C ASP A 84 -12.75 4.93 8.71
N SER A 85 -12.40 5.23 9.96
CA SER A 85 -13.39 5.66 10.97
C SER A 85 -13.87 7.09 10.72
N GLU A 86 -15.18 7.32 10.69
CA GLU A 86 -15.82 8.64 10.51
C GLU A 86 -15.30 9.73 11.44
N LEU A 87 -14.80 9.35 12.63
CA LEU A 87 -14.28 10.24 13.66
C LEU A 87 -12.93 10.89 13.30
N ASP A 88 -12.15 10.27 12.42
CA ASP A 88 -10.78 10.71 12.10
C ASP A 88 -10.77 11.45 10.75
N GLY A 89 -11.63 12.46 10.67
CA GLY A 89 -11.74 13.45 9.61
C GLY A 89 -11.35 12.96 8.22
N PHE A 90 -12.24 12.20 7.56
CA PHE A 90 -12.44 11.92 6.11
C PHE A 90 -11.28 12.26 5.14
N GLY A 91 -10.02 12.09 5.51
CA GLY A 91 -9.04 13.08 5.08
C GLY A 91 -7.59 12.76 5.37
N GLY A 92 -7.31 12.05 6.46
CA GLY A 92 -5.97 12.03 7.05
C GLY A 92 -4.94 11.26 6.23
N ARG A 93 -4.58 10.08 6.73
CA ARG A 93 -3.32 9.41 6.34
C ARG A 93 -3.34 8.88 4.92
N TRP A 94 -4.51 8.51 4.41
CA TRP A 94 -4.70 8.15 3.01
C TRP A 94 -4.46 9.31 2.05
N LYS A 95 -4.66 10.56 2.47
CA LYS A 95 -4.32 11.75 1.68
C LYS A 95 -2.81 11.92 1.57
N THR A 96 -2.08 11.77 2.67
CA THR A 96 -0.61 11.78 2.66
C THR A 96 -0.07 10.70 1.73
N ILE A 97 -0.58 9.47 1.87
CA ILE A 97 -0.19 8.34 1.01
C ILE A 97 -0.54 8.61 -0.46
N SER A 98 -1.73 9.10 -0.76
CA SER A 98 -2.13 9.39 -2.14
C SER A 98 -1.30 10.50 -2.77
N ASN A 99 -0.90 11.51 -2.00
CA ASN A 99 -0.02 12.57 -2.47
C ASN A 99 1.38 12.00 -2.75
N LEU A 100 1.88 11.12 -1.89
CA LEU A 100 3.15 10.41 -2.08
C LEU A 100 3.14 9.52 -3.33
N ILE A 101 2.04 8.79 -3.57
CA ILE A 101 1.86 8.02 -4.82
C ILE A 101 1.91 8.98 -6.01
N ARG A 102 1.16 10.08 -5.95
CA ARG A 102 1.06 11.02 -7.07
C ARG A 102 2.41 11.66 -7.41
N SER A 103 3.26 11.91 -6.41
CA SER A 103 4.58 12.49 -6.63
C SER A 103 5.60 11.47 -7.15
N LYS A 104 5.61 10.25 -6.61
CA LYS A 104 6.64 9.24 -6.94
C LYS A 104 6.26 8.33 -8.12
N VAL A 105 4.97 8.13 -8.41
CA VAL A 105 4.50 7.16 -9.39
C VAL A 105 3.93 7.86 -10.61
N LYS A 106 4.63 7.73 -11.75
CA LYS A 106 4.18 8.29 -13.03
C LYS A 106 3.13 7.42 -13.73
N ARG A 107 3.21 6.09 -13.59
CA ARG A 107 2.31 5.13 -14.26
C ARG A 107 1.67 4.20 -13.24
N ARG A 108 0.34 4.09 -13.26
CA ARG A 108 -0.42 3.29 -12.28
C ARG A 108 -0.01 1.82 -12.25
N HIS A 109 0.28 1.22 -13.40
CA HIS A 109 0.70 -0.19 -13.49
C HIS A 109 2.01 -0.49 -12.74
N GLN A 110 2.85 0.52 -12.43
CA GLN A 110 4.06 0.30 -11.63
C GLN A 110 3.75 -0.18 -10.21
N LEU A 111 2.56 0.17 -9.68
CA LEU A 111 2.09 -0.29 -8.38
C LEU A 111 1.63 -1.76 -8.40
N PHE A 112 1.68 -2.42 -9.56
CA PHE A 112 1.42 -3.87 -9.66
C PHE A 112 2.54 -4.67 -9.01
N ASN A 113 3.77 -4.13 -9.04
CA ASN A 113 4.91 -4.72 -8.37
C ASN A 113 4.88 -4.33 -6.89
N SER A 114 4.76 -5.33 -6.00
CA SER A 114 4.75 -5.13 -4.55
C SER A 114 6.02 -4.43 -4.04
N THR A 115 7.17 -4.70 -4.66
CA THR A 115 8.45 -4.04 -4.37
C THR A 115 8.40 -2.54 -4.61
N LYS A 116 7.77 -2.11 -5.71
CA LYS A 116 7.62 -0.69 -6.05
C LYS A 116 6.66 0.01 -5.07
N VAL A 117 5.60 -0.68 -4.65
CA VAL A 117 4.71 -0.17 -3.60
C VAL A 117 5.48 0.07 -2.31
N LEU A 118 6.32 -0.88 -1.90
CA LEU A 118 7.17 -0.72 -0.73
C LEU A 118 8.19 0.41 -0.91
N GLU A 119 8.81 0.57 -2.08
CA GLU A 119 9.73 1.69 -2.36
C GLU A 119 9.05 3.06 -2.27
N VAL A 120 7.82 3.17 -2.78
CA VAL A 120 7.04 4.42 -2.72
C VAL A 120 6.74 4.77 -1.26
N LEU A 121 6.30 3.77 -0.48
CA LEU A 121 5.88 3.92 0.91
C LEU A 121 7.06 4.05 1.89
N LYS A 122 8.20 3.45 1.58
CA LYS A 122 9.43 3.56 2.38
C LYS A 122 10.12 4.90 2.11
N VAL A 123 9.93 5.84 3.02
CA VAL A 123 10.84 6.96 3.30
C VAL A 123 12.05 6.34 4.06
N PRO A 124 13.31 6.82 3.88
CA PRO A 124 14.49 5.96 3.86
C PRO A 124 14.79 5.34 5.23
N SER A 125 14.46 4.07 5.40
CA SER A 125 15.02 3.22 6.47
C SER A 125 15.68 1.95 5.94
N ILE A 126 15.85 1.81 4.62
CA ILE A 126 16.58 0.66 4.01
C ILE A 126 18.06 0.97 3.76
N ARG A 127 18.55 2.21 3.94
CA ARG A 127 19.96 2.51 3.69
C ARG A 127 20.91 2.01 4.79
N GLU A 128 20.48 1.90 6.04
CA GLU A 128 21.39 1.52 7.12
C GLU A 128 21.73 0.02 7.17
N ASN A 129 20.85 -0.87 6.68
CA ASN A 129 21.11 -2.30 6.81
C ASN A 129 21.98 -2.90 5.70
N GLN A 130 22.24 -2.19 4.58
CA GLN A 130 23.14 -2.70 3.54
C GLN A 130 24.62 -2.34 3.79
N GLU A 131 24.89 -1.25 4.52
CA GLU A 131 26.26 -0.91 4.96
C GLU A 131 26.74 -1.85 6.07
N VAL A 132 25.86 -2.24 6.99
CA VAL A 132 26.22 -3.15 8.09
C VAL A 132 26.58 -4.55 7.57
N THR A 133 25.87 -5.06 6.55
CA THR A 133 26.19 -6.39 5.97
C THR A 133 27.49 -6.39 5.16
N SER A 134 27.80 -5.30 4.44
CA SER A 134 29.04 -5.20 3.67
C SER A 134 30.27 -5.04 4.59
N LEU A 135 30.16 -4.26 5.66
CA LEU A 135 31.22 -4.12 6.66
C LEU A 135 31.48 -5.42 7.44
N GLN A 136 30.43 -6.20 7.75
CA GLN A 136 30.55 -7.50 8.44
C GLN A 136 31.15 -8.59 7.55
N VAL A 137 30.81 -8.63 6.26
CA VAL A 137 31.41 -9.57 5.31
C VAL A 137 32.88 -9.23 5.05
N GLU A 138 33.23 -7.94 4.98
CA GLU A 138 34.62 -7.51 4.82
C GLU A 138 35.46 -7.82 6.08
N THR A 139 34.93 -7.59 7.29
CA THR A 139 35.63 -7.97 8.53
C THR A 139 35.80 -9.48 8.66
N LEU A 140 34.79 -10.29 8.32
CA LEU A 140 34.90 -11.75 8.33
C LEU A 140 35.94 -12.26 7.30
N SER A 141 36.01 -11.65 6.12
CA SER A 141 37.03 -11.99 5.11
C SER A 141 38.47 -11.63 5.54
N LYS A 142 38.64 -10.57 6.33
CA LYS A 142 39.93 -10.17 6.92
C LYS A 142 40.37 -11.07 8.08
N VAL A 143 39.42 -11.63 8.83
CA VAL A 143 39.72 -12.58 9.91
C VAL A 143 40.11 -13.95 9.35
N LEU A 144 39.46 -14.39 8.27
CA LEU A 144 39.74 -15.68 7.62
C LEU A 144 40.98 -15.70 6.73
N SER A 145 41.52 -14.53 6.34
CA SER A 145 42.74 -14.42 5.52
C SER A 145 44.04 -14.27 6.33
N LYS A 146 43.98 -14.33 7.67
CA LYS A 146 45.18 -14.33 8.51
C LYS A 146 45.84 -15.71 8.47
N PRO A 147 47.08 -15.87 7.96
CA PRO A 147 47.75 -17.17 7.94
C PRO A 147 48.04 -17.63 9.37
N GLU A 148 47.75 -18.90 9.66
CA GLU A 148 48.12 -19.56 10.92
C GLU A 148 49.61 -19.37 11.20
N SER A 149 49.91 -18.90 12.41
CA SER A 149 51.27 -18.72 12.91
C SER A 149 52.03 -20.05 12.92
N PRO A 150 53.36 -20.06 12.68
CA PRO A 150 54.13 -21.28 12.51
C PRO A 150 54.17 -22.13 13.78
N GLN A 151 54.19 -23.44 13.55
CA GLN A 151 54.28 -24.51 14.54
C GLN A 151 55.43 -24.32 15.53
N ARG A 152 55.18 -24.83 16.76
CA ARG A 152 56.15 -25.08 17.83
C ARG A 152 57.47 -25.64 17.29
N ALA A 153 58.58 -24.97 17.60
CA ALA A 153 59.86 -25.64 17.78
C ALA A 153 60.14 -25.69 19.28
N SER A 154 59.90 -26.86 19.86
CA SER A 154 60.55 -27.31 21.09
C SER A 154 61.93 -27.83 20.70
N ASP A 155 62.98 -27.27 21.29
CA ASP A 155 64.21 -27.94 21.76
C ASP A 155 64.97 -26.98 22.68
#